data_AF-A0A821J575-F1
#
_entry.id   AF-A0A821J575-F1
#
_cell.length_a   1.000
_cell.length_b   1.000
_cell.length_c   1.000
_cell.angle_alpha   90.00
_cell.angle_beta   90.00
_cell.angle_gamma   90.00
#
_symmetry.space_group_name_H-M   'P 1'
#
loop_
_entity.id
_entity.type
_entity.pdbx_description
1 polymer ?
#
loop_
_entity_poly.entity_id
_entity_poly.type
_entity_poly.pdbx_seq_one_letter_code
_entity_poly.pdbx_strand_id
1 'polypeptide(L)'
;MLHSIEYFYPQSFHKYPVIIFYDSHGTDIRNSTIEYIKSCLRLALIFQNIVLFIVMKNPSQTIGIINREIPTNNQRSIGYPFICQFWLHTVFHHPLIKNNYTCIMRLDDDSYLLEPIHKDFFDYAYKNNLDYIYHSFAWDNQSSQSDH
;
A
#
# COMPACT_ATOMS: atom_id res chain seq x y z
N MET A 1 10.41 -6.91 1.71
CA MET A 1 9.15 -7.37 2.32
C MET A 1 8.70 -8.82 2.01
N LEU A 2 8.32 -9.20 0.78
CA LEU A 2 7.53 -10.44 0.54
C LEU A 2 8.15 -11.75 1.05
N HIS A 3 9.45 -11.96 0.85
CA HIS A 3 10.16 -13.12 1.43
C HIS A 3 10.11 -13.14 2.97
N SER A 4 10.12 -11.97 3.60
CA SER A 4 10.02 -11.84 5.06
C SER A 4 8.65 -12.33 5.55
N ILE A 5 7.56 -12.04 4.84
CA ILE A 5 6.23 -12.60 5.17
C ILE A 5 6.22 -14.12 5.07
N GLU A 6 6.77 -14.67 3.99
CA GLU A 6 6.80 -16.13 3.79
C GLU A 6 7.58 -16.86 4.89
N TYR A 7 8.69 -16.26 5.35
CA TYR A 7 9.55 -16.84 6.37
C TYR A 7 9.02 -16.62 7.79
N PHE A 8 8.61 -15.39 8.11
CA PHE A 8 8.25 -15.00 9.46
C PHE A 8 6.75 -15.08 9.75
N TYR A 9 5.87 -15.31 8.77
CA TYR A 9 4.44 -15.49 9.02
C TYR A 9 3.87 -16.82 8.47
N PRO A 10 4.48 -17.97 8.85
CA PRO A 10 4.27 -19.26 8.20
C PRO A 10 2.83 -19.82 8.34
N GLN A 11 2.08 -19.42 9.37
CA GLN A 11 0.72 -19.95 9.60
C GLN A 11 -0.34 -19.28 8.72
N SER A 12 -0.07 -18.08 8.22
CA SER A 12 -1.08 -17.24 7.56
C SER A 12 -0.79 -17.02 6.08
N PHE A 13 0.44 -17.23 5.61
CA PHE A 13 0.82 -16.92 4.23
C PHE A 13 0.12 -17.77 3.14
N HIS A 14 -0.37 -18.96 3.49
CA HIS A 14 -1.20 -19.77 2.59
C HIS A 14 -2.71 -19.50 2.69
N LYS A 15 -3.15 -18.78 3.74
CA LYS A 15 -4.56 -18.49 3.98
C LYS A 15 -5.03 -17.21 3.29
N TYR A 16 -4.15 -16.23 3.18
CA TYR A 16 -4.50 -14.90 2.70
C TYR A 16 -3.71 -14.54 1.44
N PRO A 17 -4.37 -14.03 0.39
CA PRO A 17 -3.66 -13.56 -0.80
C PRO A 17 -2.91 -12.26 -0.49
N VAL A 18 -1.79 -12.06 -1.19
CA VAL A 18 -1.09 -10.78 -1.21
C VAL A 18 -1.43 -10.06 -2.49
N ILE A 19 -2.09 -8.91 -2.37
CA ILE A 19 -2.49 -8.08 -3.50
C ILE A 19 -1.44 -6.99 -3.71
N ILE A 20 -0.80 -7.00 -4.88
CA ILE A 20 0.19 -6.01 -5.29
C ILE A 20 -0.50 -5.05 -6.24
N PHE A 21 -0.75 -3.84 -5.75
CA PHE A 21 -1.23 -2.73 -6.56
C PHE A 21 -0.06 -2.05 -7.27
N TYR A 22 -0.22 -1.73 -8.55
CA TYR A 22 0.80 -1.01 -9.32
C TYR A 22 0.17 -0.08 -10.35
N ASP A 23 0.84 1.03 -10.65
CA ASP A 23 0.43 1.96 -11.69
C ASP A 23 1.28 1.76 -12.95
N SER A 24 0.66 1.32 -14.05
CA SER A 24 1.35 1.09 -15.33
C SER A 24 1.86 2.37 -15.98
N HIS A 25 1.37 3.54 -15.57
CA HIS A 25 1.87 4.83 -16.05
C HIS A 25 3.10 5.30 -15.26
N GLY A 26 3.22 4.88 -13.99
CA GLY A 26 4.36 5.21 -13.12
C GLY A 26 5.46 4.14 -13.13
N THR A 27 5.13 2.89 -13.44
CA THR A 27 6.08 1.77 -13.47
C THR A 27 5.63 0.77 -14.53
N ASP A 28 6.46 0.55 -15.55
CA ASP A 28 6.27 -0.54 -16.53
C ASP A 28 6.60 -1.88 -15.86
N ILE A 29 5.66 -2.41 -15.08
CA ILE A 29 5.71 -3.81 -14.64
C ILE A 29 5.37 -4.67 -15.87
N ARG A 30 6.44 -5.14 -16.51
CA ARG A 30 6.35 -6.10 -17.61
C ARG A 30 5.88 -7.45 -17.07
N ASN A 31 5.22 -8.23 -17.92
CA ASN A 31 4.83 -9.61 -17.61
C ASN A 31 6.02 -10.45 -17.09
N SER A 32 7.21 -10.24 -17.65
CA SER A 32 8.43 -10.92 -17.18
C SER A 32 8.75 -10.64 -15.71
N THR A 33 8.50 -9.42 -15.23
CA THR A 33 8.73 -9.04 -13.83
C THR A 33 7.69 -9.68 -12.92
N ILE A 34 6.42 -9.68 -13.35
CA ILE A 34 5.33 -10.38 -12.62
C ILE A 34 5.66 -11.87 -12.49
N GLU A 35 6.02 -12.52 -13.59
CA GLU A 35 6.33 -13.95 -13.60
C GLU A 35 7.60 -14.25 -12.79
N TYR A 36 8.60 -13.37 -12.83
CA TYR A 36 9.77 -13.48 -11.95
C TYR A 36 9.39 -13.42 -10.48
N ILE A 37 8.61 -12.42 -10.05
CA ILE A 37 8.17 -12.29 -8.65
C ILE A 37 7.39 -13.53 -8.20
N LYS A 38 6.46 -14.02 -9.04
CA LYS A 38 5.72 -15.26 -8.78
C LYS A 38 6.64 -16.47 -8.65
N SER A 39 7.70 -16.55 -9.47
CA SER A 39 8.65 -17.67 -9.40
C SER A 39 9.49 -17.70 -8.12
N CYS A 40 9.67 -16.54 -7.48
CA CYS A 40 10.45 -16.41 -6.26
C CYS A 40 9.69 -16.73 -4.97
N LEU A 41 8.36 -16.80 -5.01
CA LEU A 41 7.53 -16.78 -3.81
C LEU A 41 6.47 -17.87 -3.85
N ARG A 42 6.14 -18.44 -2.69
CA ARG A 42 5.03 -19.41 -2.55
C ARG A 42 3.69 -18.75 -2.15
N LEU A 43 3.68 -17.42 -2.06
CA LEU A 43 2.52 -16.62 -1.71
C LEU A 43 1.47 -16.67 -2.83
N ALA A 44 0.18 -16.64 -2.47
CA ALA A 44 -0.89 -16.41 -3.43
C ALA A 44 -0.89 -14.93 -3.84
N LEU A 45 -0.20 -14.60 -4.93
CA LEU A 45 -0.05 -13.23 -5.40
C LEU A 45 -1.16 -12.83 -6.39
N ILE A 46 -1.77 -11.67 -6.15
CA ILE A 46 -2.72 -11.03 -7.07
C ILE A 46 -2.10 -9.71 -7.51
N PHE A 47 -1.88 -9.52 -8.80
CA PHE A 47 -1.39 -8.27 -9.35
C PHE A 47 -2.57 -7.45 -9.88
N GLN A 48 -2.74 -6.25 -9.35
CA GLN A 48 -3.84 -5.35 -9.73
C GLN A 48 -3.28 -4.03 -10.24
N ASN A 49 -3.46 -3.80 -11.54
CA ASN A 49 -3.17 -2.50 -12.11
C ASN A 49 -4.19 -1.47 -11.61
N ILE A 50 -3.69 -0.30 -11.20
CA ILE A 50 -4.50 0.86 -10.81
C ILE A 50 -3.98 2.08 -11.56
N VAL A 51 -4.89 2.91 -12.06
CA VAL A 51 -4.53 4.19 -12.66
C VAL A 51 -4.72 5.26 -11.60
N LEU A 52 -3.65 5.65 -10.92
CA LEU A 52 -3.73 6.62 -9.82
C LEU A 52 -4.18 8.00 -10.31
N PHE A 53 -3.92 8.31 -11.58
CA PHE A 53 -4.25 9.59 -12.19
C PHE A 53 -5.77 9.86 -12.30
N ILE A 54 -6.58 8.80 -12.43
CA ILE A 54 -8.05 8.92 -12.54
C ILE A 54 -8.69 9.28 -11.18
N VAL A 55 -7.94 9.15 -10.08
CA VAL A 55 -8.42 9.45 -8.73
C VAL A 55 -8.58 10.96 -8.51
N MET A 56 -7.96 11.81 -9.34
CA MET A 56 -8.11 13.27 -9.24
C MET A 56 -9.28 13.80 -10.05
N LYS A 57 -10.16 14.59 -9.41
CA LYS A 57 -11.23 15.31 -10.11
C LYS A 57 -10.71 16.31 -11.14
N ASN A 58 -9.54 16.94 -10.92
CA ASN A 58 -8.94 17.96 -11.81
C ASN A 58 -7.40 17.82 -11.93
N PRO A 59 -6.88 16.85 -12.70
CA PRO A 59 -5.46 16.55 -12.75
C PRO A 59 -4.55 17.75 -13.12
N SER A 60 -4.96 18.53 -14.11
CA SER A 60 -4.19 19.69 -14.59
C SER A 60 -4.05 20.79 -13.54
N GLN A 61 -5.07 20.99 -12.70
CA GLN A 61 -5.03 21.96 -11.61
C GLN A 61 -4.10 21.48 -10.49
N THR A 62 -4.19 20.22 -10.09
CA THR A 62 -3.33 19.64 -9.05
C THR A 62 -1.86 19.67 -9.46
N ILE A 63 -1.55 19.28 -10.70
CA ILE A 63 -0.18 19.38 -11.23
C ILE A 63 0.29 20.84 -11.23
N GLY A 64 -0.59 21.78 -11.59
CA GLY A 64 -0.30 23.20 -11.57
C GLY A 64 0.01 23.74 -10.17
N ILE A 65 -0.62 23.21 -9.11
CA ILE A 65 -0.33 23.56 -7.72
C ILE A 65 1.02 22.98 -7.29
N ILE A 66 1.24 21.68 -7.53
CA ILE A 66 2.49 20.99 -7.17
C ILE A 66 3.71 21.65 -7.82
N ASN A 67 3.61 22.00 -9.11
CA ASN A 67 4.70 22.65 -9.83
C ASN A 67 4.99 24.11 -9.37
N ARG A 68 4.07 24.74 -8.62
CA ARG A 68 4.26 26.10 -8.07
C ARG A 68 4.94 26.10 -6.70
N GLU A 69 5.00 24.95 -6.02
CA GLU A 69 5.66 24.86 -4.72
C GLU A 69 7.19 24.96 -4.87
N ILE A 70 7.81 25.82 -4.06
CA ILE A 70 9.26 25.98 -4.03
C ILE A 70 9.86 24.66 -3.52
N PRO A 71 10.83 24.07 -4.25
CA PRO A 71 11.46 22.84 -3.81
C PRO A 71 12.16 23.01 -2.47
N THR A 72 11.67 22.29 -1.47
CA THR A 72 12.36 22.14 -0.18
C THR A 72 13.18 20.86 -0.20
N ASN A 73 14.20 20.74 0.66
CA ASN A 73 15.05 19.54 0.73
C ASN A 73 14.26 18.25 1.09
N ASN A 74 13.01 18.38 1.53
CA ASN A 74 12.10 17.27 1.86
C ASN A 74 10.96 17.11 0.85
N GLN A 75 11.02 17.77 -0.31
CA GLN A 75 9.93 17.71 -1.29
C GLN A 75 9.79 16.27 -1.81
N ARG A 76 8.65 15.65 -1.48
CA ARG A 76 8.31 14.31 -1.94
C ARG A 76 7.92 14.38 -3.41
N SER A 77 8.15 13.30 -4.16
CA SER A 77 7.81 13.25 -5.58
C SER A 77 6.30 13.43 -5.80
N ILE A 78 5.89 13.84 -7.01
CA ILE A 78 4.47 13.95 -7.38
C ILE A 78 3.69 12.63 -7.20
N GLY A 79 4.38 11.50 -7.22
CA GLY A 79 3.80 10.19 -6.91
C GLY A 79 3.35 10.05 -5.46
N TYR A 80 3.95 10.81 -4.53
CA TYR A 80 3.67 10.70 -3.11
C TYR A 80 2.25 11.16 -2.72
N PRO A 81 1.77 12.35 -3.15
CA PRO A 81 0.35 12.70 -2.97
C PRO A 81 -0.62 11.64 -3.51
N PHE A 82 -0.28 10.99 -4.64
CA PHE A 82 -1.11 9.93 -5.22
C PHE A 82 -1.14 8.68 -4.37
N ILE A 83 0.00 8.23 -3.83
CA ILE A 83 0.01 7.07 -2.94
C ILE A 83 -0.70 7.37 -1.61
N CYS A 84 -0.60 8.61 -1.10
CA CYS A 84 -1.38 9.05 0.05
C CYS A 84 -2.89 8.99 -0.21
N GLN A 85 -3.35 9.57 -1.32
CA GLN A 85 -4.75 9.52 -1.70
C GLN A 85 -5.24 8.07 -1.91
N PHE A 86 -4.39 7.22 -2.47
CA PHE A 86 -4.69 5.81 -2.65
C PHE A 86 -4.97 5.11 -1.32
N TRP A 87 -4.06 5.25 -0.34
CA TRP A 87 -4.21 4.63 0.97
C TRP A 87 -5.29 5.29 1.84
N LEU A 88 -5.55 6.58 1.68
CA LEU A 88 -6.59 7.29 2.42
C LEU A 88 -8.00 6.88 2.00
N HIS A 89 -8.21 6.56 0.72
CA HIS A 89 -9.56 6.38 0.18
C HIS A 89 -9.67 5.28 -0.88
N THR A 90 -8.85 5.32 -1.92
CA THR A 90 -9.06 4.51 -3.14
C THR A 90 -8.98 3.02 -2.87
N VAL A 91 -8.03 2.58 -2.04
CA VAL A 91 -7.83 1.15 -1.76
C VAL A 91 -9.09 0.49 -1.17
N PHE A 92 -9.78 1.17 -0.25
CA PHE A 92 -10.97 0.66 0.43
C PHE A 92 -12.22 0.68 -0.46
N HIS A 93 -12.22 1.52 -1.51
CA HIS A 93 -13.30 1.61 -2.48
C HIS A 93 -13.05 0.77 -3.73
N HIS A 94 -11.84 0.21 -3.89
CA HIS A 94 -11.50 -0.62 -5.01
C HIS A 94 -12.40 -1.88 -5.03
N PRO A 95 -13.05 -2.23 -6.15
CA PRO A 95 -14.03 -3.34 -6.19
C PRO A 95 -13.49 -4.67 -5.69
N LEU A 96 -12.22 -4.99 -6.01
CA LEU A 96 -11.53 -6.17 -5.51
C LEU A 96 -11.50 -6.20 -3.97
N ILE A 97 -11.21 -5.06 -3.32
CA ILE A 97 -11.12 -4.96 -1.87
C ILE A 97 -12.51 -4.98 -1.25
N LYS A 98 -13.33 -3.99 -1.64
CA LYS A 98 -14.66 -3.75 -1.07
C LYS A 98 -15.59 -4.97 -1.10
N ASN A 99 -15.53 -5.77 -2.17
CA ASN A 99 -16.49 -6.85 -2.38
C ASN A 99 -16.02 -8.19 -1.81
N ASN A 100 -14.72 -8.35 -1.51
CA ASN A 100 -14.16 -9.66 -1.16
C ASN A 100 -13.47 -9.71 0.21
N TYR A 101 -13.16 -8.56 0.82
CA TYR A 101 -12.37 -8.52 2.04
C TYR A 101 -12.96 -7.56 3.07
N THR A 102 -12.98 -8.01 4.33
CA THR A 102 -13.40 -7.20 5.49
C THR A 102 -12.22 -6.56 6.21
N CYS A 103 -11.01 -7.08 6.00
CA CYS A 103 -9.79 -6.62 6.64
C CYS A 103 -8.64 -6.65 5.63
N ILE A 104 -7.72 -5.70 5.74
CA ILE A 104 -6.48 -5.65 4.96
C ILE A 104 -5.30 -5.37 5.89
N MET A 105 -4.15 -5.95 5.57
CA MET A 105 -2.86 -5.60 6.18
C MET A 105 -2.00 -4.90 5.13
N ARG A 106 -1.65 -3.64 5.38
CA ARG A 106 -0.73 -2.89 4.51
C ARG A 106 0.70 -3.38 4.73
N LEU A 107 1.40 -3.60 3.63
CA LEU A 107 2.81 -3.98 3.59
C LEU A 107 3.53 -3.04 2.62
N ASP A 108 4.48 -2.27 3.13
CA ASP A 108 5.36 -1.44 2.29
C ASP A 108 6.57 -2.27 1.83
N ASP A 109 7.14 -1.94 0.68
CA ASP A 109 8.21 -2.71 0.03
C ASP A 109 9.55 -2.64 0.77
N ASP A 110 9.81 -1.48 1.38
CA ASP A 110 10.95 -1.16 2.23
C ASP A 110 10.88 -1.72 3.66
N SER A 111 9.76 -2.36 4.00
CA SER A 111 9.52 -2.90 5.33
C SER A 111 9.86 -4.40 5.41
N TYR A 112 10.11 -4.90 6.62
CA TYR A 112 10.43 -6.30 6.89
C TYR A 112 10.06 -6.70 8.32
N LEU A 113 9.75 -7.98 8.51
CA LEU A 113 9.59 -8.61 9.81
C LEU A 113 10.95 -9.03 10.36
N LEU A 114 11.15 -8.80 11.65
CA LEU A 114 12.36 -9.17 12.38
C LEU A 114 12.22 -10.52 13.10
N GLU A 115 11.00 -10.90 13.46
CA GLU A 115 10.72 -12.06 14.30
C GLU A 115 9.52 -12.86 13.77
N PRO A 116 9.48 -14.18 14.03
CA PRO A 116 8.34 -15.00 13.64
C PRO A 116 7.04 -14.59 14.34
N ILE A 117 5.97 -14.49 13.56
CA ILE A 117 4.61 -14.21 13.97
C ILE A 117 3.86 -15.53 14.10
N HIS A 118 3.61 -15.93 15.34
CA HIS A 118 2.93 -17.20 15.65
C HIS A 118 1.41 -17.08 15.74
N LYS A 119 0.87 -15.85 15.81
CA LYS A 119 -0.56 -15.58 15.92
C LYS A 119 -1.09 -15.04 14.61
N ASP A 120 -2.25 -15.53 14.20
CA ASP A 120 -2.96 -14.99 13.05
C ASP A 120 -3.64 -13.66 13.42
N PHE A 121 -3.10 -12.55 12.90
CA PHE A 121 -3.58 -11.20 13.16
C PHE A 121 -4.99 -10.95 12.63
N PHE A 122 -5.40 -11.60 11.53
CA PHE A 122 -6.76 -11.44 11.01
C PHE A 122 -7.76 -12.12 11.93
N ASP A 123 -7.47 -13.36 12.34
CA ASP A 123 -8.29 -14.07 13.33
C ASP A 123 -8.30 -13.34 14.68
N TYR A 124 -7.16 -12.78 15.10
CA TYR A 124 -7.05 -12.01 16.33
C TYR A 124 -7.91 -10.74 16.29
N ALA A 125 -7.85 -9.97 15.19
CA ALA A 125 -8.64 -8.77 15.00
C ALA A 125 -10.15 -9.09 15.02
N TYR A 126 -10.56 -10.13 14.30
CA TYR A 126 -11.94 -10.57 14.23
C TYR A 126 -12.47 -11.02 15.61
N LYS A 127 -11.74 -11.89 16.32
CA LYS A 127 -12.17 -12.43 17.63
C LYS A 127 -12.28 -11.36 18.71
N ASN A 128 -11.47 -10.31 18.63
CA ASN A 128 -11.46 -9.23 19.62
C ASN A 128 -12.25 -8.00 19.16
N ASN A 129 -12.96 -8.08 18.03
CA ASN A 129 -13.76 -6.99 17.46
C ASN A 129 -12.94 -5.68 17.32
N LEU A 130 -11.74 -5.80 16.74
CA LEU A 130 -10.83 -4.66 16.53
C LEU A 130 -11.01 -4.07 15.12
N ASP A 131 -11.14 -2.75 15.06
CA ASP A 131 -11.26 -2.02 13.78
C ASP A 131 -9.89 -1.70 13.14
N TYR A 132 -8.83 -1.60 13.94
CA TYR A 132 -7.50 -1.20 13.47
C TYR A 132 -6.37 -1.71 14.38
N ILE A 133 -5.23 -2.05 13.78
CA ILE A 133 -4.00 -2.46 14.47
C ILE A 133 -2.83 -1.71 13.85
N TYR A 134 -1.93 -1.19 14.68
CA TYR A 134 -0.69 -0.52 14.26
C TYR A 134 0.51 -1.02 15.07
N HIS A 135 1.70 -0.83 14.52
CA HIS A 135 2.96 -1.17 15.18
C HIS A 135 3.72 0.07 15.67
N SER A 136 3.75 1.13 14.86
CA SER A 136 4.48 2.37 15.17
C SER A 136 3.56 3.57 15.08
N PHE A 137 3.89 4.62 15.83
CA PHE A 137 3.27 5.92 15.74
C PHE A 137 4.36 6.99 15.70
N ALA A 138 4.11 8.08 14.99
CA ALA A 138 5.01 9.22 14.90
C ALA A 138 4.20 10.52 14.87
N TRP A 139 4.78 11.60 15.40
CA TRP A 139 4.23 12.93 15.26
C TRP A 139 4.59 13.48 13.89
N ASP A 140 3.61 14.00 13.16
CA ASP A 140 3.86 14.66 11.88
C ASP A 140 4.37 16.09 12.11
N ASN A 141 5.26 16.56 11.25
CA ASN A 141 5.80 17.92 11.34
C ASN A 141 4.71 18.92 10.93
N GLN A 142 4.36 19.85 11.82
CA GLN A 142 3.30 20.85 11.62
C GLN A 142 3.50 21.81 10.43
N SER A 143 4.58 21.71 9.68
CA SER A 143 4.84 22.53 8.49
C SER A 143 3.91 22.23 7.31
N SER A 144 3.03 21.23 7.40
CA SER A 144 2.01 20.93 6.39
C SER A 144 0.69 21.70 6.57
N GLN A 145 0.59 22.61 7.54
CA GLN A 145 -0.64 23.38 7.86
C GLN A 145 -0.59 24.89 7.58
N SER A 146 0.48 25.44 7.02
CA SER A 146 0.48 26.85 6.62
C SER A 146 -0.02 27.00 5.18
N ASP A 147 -1.29 27.36 5.04
CA ASP A 147 -1.83 28.37 4.11
C ASP A 147 -3.28 28.04 3.72
N HIS A 148 -4.22 28.50 4.56
CA HIS A 148 -5.61 28.76 4.17
C HIS A 148 -5.82 30.26 3.94
#